data_AF-A0A858RSZ0-F1
#
_entry.id   AF-A0A858RSZ0-F1
#
_cell.length_a   1.000
_cell.length_b   1.000
_cell.length_c   1.000
_cell.angle_alpha   90.00
_cell.angle_beta   90.00
_cell.angle_gamma   90.00
#
_symmetry.space_group_name_H-M   'P 1'
#
loop_
_entity.id
_entity.type
_entity.pdbx_description
1 polymer ?
#
loop_
_entity_poly.entity_id
_entity_poly.type
_entity_poly.pdbx_seq_one_letter_code
_entity_poly.pdbx_strand_id
1 'polypeptide(L)'
;MNPKPLHRSITFWSGIFVMGFITWAWRDSSMMTSGTHVGRVAGMNCEGFVGIRWFQKDTFFAQASFRRPLRSATRTPSFPIARIALVRGQGLPVDKHPSKRIPGLSEQNRIIGEMSYLRSENWIIFIPHWLLILAVAGTWAGVMAWRRRRIEKGLKGSSMGG
;
A
#
# COMPACT_ATOMS: atom_id res chain seq x y z
N MET A 1 -12.27 -32.84 18.52
CA MET A 1 -12.76 -31.61 19.20
C MET A 1 -13.34 -30.66 18.17
N ASN A 2 -14.63 -30.34 18.27
CA ASN A 2 -15.23 -29.29 17.46
C ASN A 2 -14.54 -27.95 17.77
N PRO A 3 -14.03 -27.20 16.78
CA PRO A 3 -13.46 -25.88 17.04
C PRO A 3 -14.55 -25.01 17.68
N LYS A 4 -14.26 -24.48 18.87
CA LYS A 4 -15.21 -23.64 19.61
C LYS A 4 -15.69 -22.50 18.70
N PRO A 5 -17.01 -22.18 18.68
CA PRO A 5 -17.59 -21.18 17.78
C PRO A 5 -16.90 -19.80 17.83
N LEU A 6 -16.25 -19.48 18.96
CA LEU A 6 -15.45 -18.28 19.16
C LEU A 6 -14.37 -18.06 18.08
N HIS A 7 -13.63 -19.11 17.67
CA HIS A 7 -12.56 -18.97 16.68
C HIS A 7 -13.06 -18.70 15.25
N ARG A 8 -14.33 -19.03 14.94
CA ARG A 8 -14.95 -18.76 13.64
C ARG A 8 -15.26 -17.27 13.49
N SER A 9 -15.73 -16.66 14.57
CA SER A 9 -16.03 -15.23 14.63
C SER A 9 -14.77 -14.38 14.43
N ILE A 10 -13.68 -14.70 15.15
CA ILE A 10 -12.46 -13.86 15.13
C ILE A 10 -11.83 -13.77 13.74
N THR A 11 -11.66 -14.90 13.03
CA THR A 11 -11.05 -14.88 11.68
C THR A 11 -11.92 -14.14 10.66
N PHE A 12 -13.23 -14.30 10.77
CA PHE A 12 -14.17 -13.55 9.92
C PHE A 12 -14.06 -12.04 10.16
N TRP A 13 -14.20 -11.60 11.42
CA TRP A 13 -14.12 -10.18 11.78
C TRP A 13 -12.76 -9.57 11.46
N SER A 14 -11.66 -10.30 11.69
CA SER A 14 -10.31 -9.82 11.36
C SER A 14 -10.16 -9.48 9.88
N GLY A 15 -10.72 -10.28 8.98
CA GLY A 15 -10.69 -9.99 7.54
C GLY A 15 -11.46 -8.73 7.20
N ILE A 16 -12.67 -8.57 7.78
CA ILE A 16 -13.50 -7.37 7.58
C ILE A 16 -12.79 -6.11 8.08
N PHE A 17 -12.20 -6.16 9.28
CA PHE A 17 -11.48 -5.00 9.84
C PHE A 17 -10.28 -4.61 8.97
N VAL A 18 -9.50 -5.58 8.47
CA VAL A 18 -8.36 -5.28 7.59
C VAL A 18 -8.83 -4.69 6.26
N MET A 19 -9.86 -5.25 5.62
CA MET A 19 -10.41 -4.71 4.37
C MET A 19 -10.98 -3.29 4.56
N GLY A 20 -11.70 -3.05 5.66
CA GLY A 20 -12.22 -1.74 6.03
C GLY A 20 -11.10 -0.72 6.25
N PHE A 21 -10.05 -1.13 6.97
CA PHE A 21 -8.86 -0.28 7.19
C PHE A 21 -8.17 0.09 5.88
N ILE A 22 -7.96 -0.85 4.95
CA ILE A 22 -7.31 -0.56 3.66
C ILE A 22 -8.18 0.37 2.82
N THR A 23 -9.50 0.19 2.82
CA THR A 23 -10.43 1.07 2.11
C THR A 23 -10.43 2.49 2.70
N TRP A 24 -10.37 2.60 4.03
CA TRP A 24 -10.21 3.88 4.71
C TRP A 24 -8.86 4.52 4.36
N ALA A 25 -7.76 3.77 4.40
CA ALA A 25 -6.42 4.26 4.05
C ALA A 25 -6.35 4.72 2.59
N TRP A 26 -7.04 4.01 1.68
CA TRP A 26 -7.19 4.43 0.29
C TRP A 26 -7.94 5.76 0.19
N ARG A 27 -9.08 5.90 0.87
CA ARG A 27 -9.81 7.18 0.89
C ARG A 27 -8.98 8.31 1.50
N ASP A 28 -8.30 8.07 2.62
CA ASP A 28 -7.42 9.04 3.28
C ASP A 28 -6.27 9.45 2.37
N SER A 29 -5.68 8.50 1.63
CA SER A 29 -4.61 8.77 0.66
C SER A 29 -5.02 9.73 -0.45
N SER A 30 -6.32 9.85 -0.75
CA SER A 30 -6.84 10.80 -1.74
C SER A 30 -7.02 12.22 -1.20
N MET A 31 -6.79 12.41 0.10
CA MET A 31 -6.92 13.70 0.81
C MET A 31 -5.63 14.12 1.50
N MET A 32 -4.84 13.15 1.95
CA MET A 32 -3.64 13.34 2.75
C MET A 32 -2.48 12.56 2.14
N THR A 33 -1.30 13.16 2.18
CA THR A 33 -0.04 12.45 2.05
C THR A 33 0.50 12.19 3.44
N SER A 34 0.84 10.94 3.75
CA SER A 34 1.51 10.58 4.98
C SER A 34 2.72 9.70 4.69
N GLY A 35 3.67 9.68 5.60
CA GLY A 35 4.82 8.81 5.50
C GLY A 35 5.55 8.68 6.81
N THR A 36 6.27 7.58 6.94
CA THR A 36 7.16 7.32 8.07
C THR A 36 8.42 6.66 7.55
N HIS A 37 9.54 6.88 8.22
CA HIS A 37 10.80 6.25 7.88
C HIS A 37 11.48 5.67 9.11
N VAL A 38 12.12 4.53 8.91
CA VAL A 38 12.88 3.81 9.93
C VAL A 38 14.21 3.40 9.30
N GLY A 39 15.29 4.07 9.71
CA GLY A 39 16.61 3.94 9.10
C GLY A 39 16.56 4.22 7.59
N ARG A 40 16.87 3.19 6.80
CA ARG A 40 16.96 3.26 5.34
C ARG A 40 15.66 3.02 4.60
N VAL A 41 14.55 2.76 5.29
CA VAL A 41 13.26 2.46 4.66
C VAL A 41 12.26 3.55 4.99
N ALA A 42 11.55 4.06 3.99
CA ALA A 42 10.35 4.88 4.19
C ALA A 42 9.12 4.23 3.57
N GLY A 43 8.03 4.19 4.33
CA GLY A 43 6.70 3.99 3.81
C GLY A 43 6.02 5.34 3.57
N MET A 44 5.30 5.46 2.46
CA MET A 44 4.48 6.62 2.16
C MET A 44 3.10 6.18 1.68
N ASN A 45 2.08 6.94 2.03
CA ASN A 45 0.73 6.79 1.53
C ASN A 45 0.33 8.11 0.85
N CYS A 46 0.02 8.06 -0.44
CA CYS A 46 -0.27 9.23 -1.25
C CYS A 46 -1.11 8.84 -2.46
N GLU A 47 -2.10 9.65 -2.81
CA GLU A 47 -2.81 9.63 -4.10
C GLU A 47 -3.27 8.23 -4.55
N GLY A 48 -3.78 7.42 -3.64
CA GLY A 48 -4.29 6.09 -3.99
C GLY A 48 -3.22 5.01 -4.15
N PHE A 49 -1.97 5.26 -3.77
CA PHE A 49 -0.92 4.23 -3.68
C PHE A 49 -0.19 4.21 -2.34
N VAL A 50 0.38 3.05 -2.04
CA VAL A 50 1.40 2.89 -1.00
C VAL A 50 2.76 2.82 -1.69
N GLY A 51 3.66 3.70 -1.28
CA GLY A 51 5.04 3.73 -1.73
C GLY A 51 5.97 3.16 -0.67
N ILE A 52 6.89 2.28 -1.05
CA ILE A 52 8.03 1.91 -0.20
C ILE A 52 9.29 2.44 -0.87
N ARG A 53 10.09 3.18 -0.11
CA ARG A 53 11.34 3.77 -0.57
C ARG A 53 12.50 3.23 0.23
N TRP A 54 13.58 2.90 -0.47
CA TRP A 54 14.88 2.57 0.13
C TRP A 54 15.88 3.70 -0.08
N PHE A 55 16.62 4.08 0.96
CA PHE A 55 17.68 5.08 0.94
C PHE A 55 19.04 4.46 1.22
N GLN A 56 20.09 4.99 0.59
CA GLN A 56 21.46 4.56 0.88
C GLN A 56 22.07 5.25 2.11
N LYS A 57 21.57 6.44 2.49
CA LYS A 57 22.01 7.22 3.65
C LYS A 57 20.79 7.69 4.47
N ASP A 58 20.93 7.77 5.80
CA ASP A 58 19.86 8.04 6.78
C ASP A 58 19.34 9.50 6.80
N THR A 59 19.50 10.28 5.73
CA THR A 59 19.56 11.75 5.84
C THR A 59 18.48 12.52 5.10
N PHE A 60 17.36 11.91 4.67
CA PHE A 60 16.41 12.66 3.82
C PHE A 60 15.30 13.39 4.58
N PHE A 61 14.84 12.88 5.72
CA PHE A 61 13.73 13.49 6.45
C PHE A 61 14.18 13.95 7.83
N ALA A 62 14.05 15.24 8.10
CA ALA A 62 14.27 15.80 9.45
C ALA A 62 13.25 15.30 10.48
N GLN A 63 12.14 14.70 10.04
CA GLN A 63 11.08 14.14 10.88
C GLN A 63 10.85 12.67 10.56
N ALA A 64 10.88 11.81 11.59
CA ALA A 64 10.61 10.37 11.49
C ALA A 64 9.29 10.06 10.76
N SER A 65 8.28 10.93 10.94
CA SER A 65 6.95 10.79 10.34
C SER A 65 6.41 12.15 9.91
N PHE A 66 5.60 12.16 8.85
CA PHE A 66 4.92 13.36 8.38
C PHE A 66 3.49 13.04 7.93
N ARG A 67 2.62 14.05 8.01
CA ARG A 67 1.28 14.03 7.43
C ARG A 67 0.96 15.44 6.93
N ARG A 68 0.51 15.56 5.68
CA ARG A 68 0.20 16.84 5.05
C ARG A 68 -1.01 16.70 4.13
N PRO A 69 -1.88 17.70 4.02
CA PRO A 69 -2.96 17.69 3.03
C PRO A 69 -2.38 17.67 1.62
N LEU A 70 -3.03 16.92 0.73
CA LEU A 70 -2.73 16.95 -0.70
C LEU A 70 -3.03 18.35 -1.23
N ARG A 71 -2.09 18.94 -1.97
CA ARG A 71 -2.33 20.22 -2.64
C ARG A 71 -3.39 19.99 -3.71
N SER A 72 -4.49 20.74 -3.68
CA SER A 72 -5.64 20.57 -4.59
C SER A 72 -5.28 20.55 -6.08
N ALA A 73 -4.14 21.14 -6.45
CA ALA A 73 -3.59 21.10 -7.80
C ALA A 73 -3.09 19.71 -8.25
N THR A 74 -3.14 18.67 -7.40
CA THR A 74 -2.68 17.31 -7.73
C THR A 74 -3.78 16.31 -8.08
N ARG A 75 -5.06 16.72 -7.95
CA ARG A 75 -6.19 15.85 -8.32
C ARG A 75 -6.43 15.87 -9.83
N THR A 76 -5.74 15.02 -10.58
CA THR A 76 -6.19 14.70 -11.94
C THR A 76 -7.15 13.52 -11.95
N PRO A 77 -8.24 13.57 -12.75
CA PRO A 77 -9.17 12.47 -12.92
C PRO A 77 -8.57 11.22 -13.58
N SER A 78 -7.34 11.29 -14.10
CA SER A 78 -6.57 10.16 -14.63
C SER A 78 -5.82 9.35 -13.56
N PHE A 79 -5.98 9.69 -12.28
CA PHE A 79 -5.48 8.91 -11.14
C PHE A 79 -6.62 8.04 -10.58
N PRO A 80 -6.40 6.74 -10.28
CA PRO A 80 -5.18 6.21 -9.66
C PRO A 80 -4.19 5.57 -10.64
N ILE A 81 -2.91 5.54 -10.27
CA ILE A 81 -1.93 4.63 -10.88
C ILE A 81 -2.52 3.22 -10.89
N ALA A 82 -2.93 2.73 -12.06
CA ALA A 82 -3.62 1.45 -12.21
C ALA A 82 -2.64 0.26 -12.24
N ARG A 83 -1.34 0.47 -12.00
CA ARG A 83 -0.31 -0.57 -12.14
C ARG A 83 0.76 -0.47 -11.06
N ILE A 84 1.36 -1.60 -10.70
CA ILE A 84 2.59 -1.60 -9.90
C ILE A 84 3.67 -0.90 -10.72
N ALA A 85 4.41 0.01 -10.10
CA ALA A 85 5.54 0.68 -10.73
C ALA A 85 6.76 0.61 -9.82
N LEU A 86 7.91 0.25 -10.39
CA LEU A 86 9.21 0.38 -9.75
C LEU A 86 9.94 1.54 -10.43
N VAL A 87 10.23 2.58 -9.66
CA VAL A 87 10.91 3.79 -10.15
C VAL A 87 12.25 3.89 -9.46
N ARG A 88 13.30 4.06 -10.26
CA ARG A 88 14.64 4.40 -9.78
C ARG A 88 14.86 5.91 -9.93
N GLY A 89 15.46 6.52 -8.92
CA GLY A 89 15.90 7.92 -9.01
C GLY A 89 16.89 8.11 -10.16
N GLN A 90 16.90 9.30 -10.76
CA GLN A 90 17.80 9.68 -11.85
C GLN A 90 19.10 10.32 -11.35
N GLY A 91 19.20 10.69 -10.07
CA GLY A 91 20.45 11.22 -9.50
C GLY A 91 20.67 12.72 -9.67
N LEU A 92 19.64 13.46 -10.04
CA LEU A 92 19.74 14.92 -10.09
C LEU A 92 19.84 15.49 -8.66
N PRO A 93 20.80 16.39 -8.39
CA PRO A 93 20.90 17.07 -7.10
C PRO A 93 19.61 17.85 -6.79
N VAL A 94 19.14 17.83 -5.53
CA VAL A 94 17.89 18.49 -5.10
C VAL A 94 17.92 20.00 -5.36
N ASP A 95 19.09 20.61 -5.28
CA ASP A 95 19.38 22.01 -5.60
C ASP A 95 19.31 22.33 -7.11
N LYS A 96 19.46 21.31 -7.96
CA LYS A 96 19.24 21.40 -9.41
C LYS A 96 17.83 21.00 -9.83
N HIS A 97 16.93 20.75 -8.86
CA HIS A 97 15.53 20.54 -9.18
C HIS A 97 15.04 21.79 -9.92
N PRO A 98 14.49 21.66 -11.13
CA PRO A 98 13.88 22.81 -11.79
C PRO A 98 12.78 23.32 -10.86
N SER A 99 13.02 24.46 -10.22
CA SER A 99 12.02 25.15 -9.38
C SER A 99 10.83 25.61 -10.22
N LYS A 100 11.02 25.64 -11.55
CA LYS A 100 9.97 25.91 -12.53
C LYS A 100 9.18 24.63 -12.79
N ARG A 101 7.88 24.67 -12.46
CA ARG A 101 6.86 23.75 -12.97
C ARG A 101 7.12 23.55 -14.46
N ILE A 102 7.39 22.31 -14.87
CA ILE A 102 7.47 21.99 -16.30
C ILE A 102 6.04 22.05 -16.83
N PRO A 103 5.68 23.04 -17.68
CA PRO A 103 4.35 23.16 -18.22
C PRO A 103 4.10 21.97 -19.16
N GLY A 104 2.95 21.30 -19.03
CA GLY A 104 2.52 20.27 -19.98
C GLY A 104 2.93 18.83 -19.68
N LEU A 105 3.64 18.55 -18.57
CA LEU A 105 3.73 17.17 -18.09
C LEU A 105 2.37 16.72 -17.55
N SER A 106 1.94 15.52 -17.94
CA SER A 106 0.84 14.86 -17.24
C SER A 106 1.18 14.76 -15.75
N GLU A 107 0.19 14.89 -14.88
CA GLU A 107 0.34 14.78 -13.42
C GLU A 107 1.16 13.55 -13.00
N GLN A 108 0.96 12.45 -13.73
CA GLN A 108 1.72 11.20 -13.60
C GLN A 108 3.22 11.42 -13.82
N ASN A 109 3.60 12.10 -14.91
CA ASN A 109 4.99 12.44 -15.18
C ASN A 109 5.53 13.49 -14.21
N ARG A 110 4.67 14.27 -13.57
CA ARG A 110 5.06 15.20 -12.51
C ARG A 110 5.37 14.48 -11.20
N ILE A 111 4.52 13.55 -10.74
CA ILE A 111 4.78 12.79 -9.51
C ILE A 111 5.97 11.84 -9.72
N ILE A 112 6.00 11.14 -10.86
CA ILE A 112 7.17 10.34 -11.25
C ILE A 112 8.39 11.25 -11.37
N GLY A 113 8.27 12.43 -11.97
CA GLY A 113 9.30 13.45 -12.04
C GLY A 113 9.83 13.84 -10.67
N GLU A 114 9.00 14.43 -9.81
CA GLU A 114 9.35 14.84 -8.43
C GLU A 114 9.93 13.68 -7.60
N MET A 115 9.45 12.45 -7.80
CA MET A 115 10.01 11.27 -7.12
C MET A 115 11.26 10.69 -7.79
N SER A 116 11.50 10.94 -9.08
CA SER A 116 12.69 10.52 -9.84
C SER A 116 13.80 11.56 -9.83
N TYR A 117 13.53 12.81 -9.47
CA TYR A 117 14.52 13.85 -9.12
C TYR A 117 15.29 13.55 -7.84
N LEU A 118 15.04 12.40 -7.20
CA LEU A 118 15.81 11.93 -6.08
C LEU A 118 17.12 11.29 -6.54
N ARG A 119 18.07 11.16 -5.60
CA ARG A 119 19.37 10.51 -5.82
C ARG A 119 19.21 9.19 -6.58
N SER A 120 20.16 8.86 -7.46
CA SER A 120 20.15 7.70 -8.36
C SER A 120 20.14 6.36 -7.64
N GLU A 121 20.42 6.42 -6.34
CA GLU A 121 20.48 5.33 -5.38
C GLU A 121 19.11 4.98 -4.79
N ASN A 122 18.09 5.84 -4.96
CA ASN A 122 16.78 5.62 -4.37
C ASN A 122 15.90 4.74 -5.28
N TRP A 123 15.28 3.75 -4.68
CA TRP A 123 14.27 2.91 -5.31
C TRP A 123 12.92 3.15 -4.65
N ILE A 124 11.88 3.25 -5.46
CA ILE A 124 10.51 3.41 -4.99
C ILE A 124 9.62 2.40 -5.70
N ILE A 125 8.92 1.58 -4.92
CA ILE A 125 7.85 0.73 -5.42
C ILE A 125 6.49 1.34 -5.08
N PHE A 126 5.63 1.46 -6.09
CA PHE A 126 4.26 1.95 -5.97
C PHE A 126 3.31 0.77 -6.05
N ILE A 127 2.48 0.60 -5.03
CA ILE A 127 1.45 -0.45 -4.96
C ILE A 127 0.09 0.24 -4.86
N PRO A 128 -0.79 0.09 -5.87
CA PRO A 128 -2.15 0.57 -5.79
C PRO A 128 -2.93 -0.08 -4.65
N HIS A 129 -3.74 0.69 -3.91
CA HIS A 129 -4.49 0.14 -2.76
C HIS A 129 -5.45 -0.99 -3.14
N TRP A 130 -6.05 -0.94 -4.33
CA TRP A 130 -6.95 -2.00 -4.78
C TRP A 130 -6.25 -3.36 -4.90
N LEU A 131 -4.96 -3.38 -5.26
CA LEU A 131 -4.16 -4.62 -5.25
C LEU A 131 -3.94 -5.15 -3.83
N LEU A 132 -3.73 -4.26 -2.85
CA LEU A 132 -3.62 -4.66 -1.44
C LEU A 132 -4.95 -5.27 -0.95
N ILE A 133 -6.09 -4.66 -1.32
CA ILE A 133 -7.41 -5.21 -1.00
C ILE A 133 -7.59 -6.59 -1.61
N LEU A 134 -7.26 -6.77 -2.90
CA LEU A 134 -7.38 -8.07 -3.57
C LEU A 134 -6.48 -9.14 -2.95
N ALA A 135 -5.23 -8.80 -2.62
CA ALA A 135 -4.30 -9.73 -1.98
C ALA A 135 -4.81 -10.19 -0.61
N VAL A 136 -5.31 -9.25 0.20
CA VAL A 136 -5.89 -9.57 1.51
C VAL A 136 -7.18 -10.38 1.35
N ALA A 137 -8.09 -9.97 0.48
CA ALA A 137 -9.36 -10.65 0.23
C ALA A 137 -9.13 -12.09 -0.27
N GLY A 138 -8.20 -12.28 -1.20
CA GLY A 138 -7.83 -13.60 -1.72
C GLY A 138 -7.22 -14.51 -0.64
N THR A 139 -6.29 -13.98 0.16
CA THR A 139 -5.69 -14.72 1.28
C THR A 139 -6.76 -15.11 2.31
N TRP A 140 -7.63 -14.16 2.66
CA TRP A 140 -8.73 -14.39 3.60
C TRP A 140 -9.72 -15.44 3.09
N ALA A 141 -10.16 -15.34 1.82
CA ALA A 141 -11.03 -16.32 1.19
C ALA A 141 -10.39 -17.72 1.15
N GLY A 142 -9.09 -17.80 0.83
CA GLY A 142 -8.33 -19.04 0.85
C GLY A 142 -8.29 -19.70 2.24
N VAL A 143 -8.03 -18.92 3.29
CA VAL A 143 -8.07 -19.41 4.68
C VAL A 143 -9.46 -19.91 5.06
N MET A 144 -10.52 -19.20 4.67
CA MET A 144 -11.90 -19.60 4.95
C MET A 144 -12.26 -20.91 4.21
N ALA A 145 -11.89 -21.04 2.93
CA ALA A 145 -12.11 -22.25 2.14
C ALA A 145 -11.34 -23.46 2.69
N TRP A 146 -10.06 -23.28 3.06
CA TRP A 146 -9.25 -24.34 3.66
C TRP A 146 -9.85 -24.83 4.98
N ARG A 147 -10.29 -23.90 5.84
CA ARG A 147 -10.95 -24.24 7.10
C ARG A 147 -12.24 -25.02 6.89
N ARG A 148 -13.09 -24.57 5.95
CA ARG A 148 -14.32 -25.28 5.61
C ARG A 148 -14.04 -26.74 5.20
N ARG A 149 -13.06 -26.95 4.31
CA ARG A 149 -12.64 -28.30 3.87
C ARG A 149 -12.19 -29.19 5.05
N ARG A 150 -11.47 -28.65 6.03
CA ARG A 150 -11.03 -29.41 7.21
C ARG A 150 -12.20 -29.84 8.09
N ILE A 151 -13.22 -29.00 8.25
CA ILE A 151 -14.42 -29.32 9.03
C ILE A 151 -15.21 -30.44 8.33
N GLU A 152 -15.41 -30.34 7.02
CA GLU A 152 -16.13 -31.36 6.24
C GLU A 152 -15.43 -32.72 6.26
N LYS A 153 -14.09 -32.75 6.16
CA LYS A 153 -13.31 -33.99 6.30
C LYS A 153 -13.42 -34.60 7.69
N GLY A 154 -13.44 -33.77 8.73
CA GLY A 154 -13.63 -34.25 10.11
C GLY A 154 -14.99 -34.90 10.34
N LEU A 155 -16.06 -34.36 9.73
CA LEU A 155 -17.41 -34.91 9.84
C LEU A 155 -17.56 -36.27 9.13
N LYS A 156 -16.97 -36.42 7.93
CA LYS A 156 -17.02 -37.69 7.19
C LYS A 156 -16.27 -38.83 7.87
N GLY A 157 -15.16 -38.53 8.55
CA GLY A 157 -14.40 -39.55 9.30
C GLY A 157 -15.15 -40.13 10.49
N SER A 158 -16.05 -39.35 11.11
CA SER A 158 -16.87 -39.81 12.24
C SER A 158 -18.06 -40.68 11.85
N SER A 159 -18.53 -40.64 10.59
CA SER A 159 -19.71 -41.40 10.16
C SER A 159 -19.41 -42.82 9.67
N MET A 160 -18.15 -43.21 9.51
CA MET A 160 -17.75 -44.55 9.03
C MET A 160 -17.20 -45.46 10.14
N GLY A 161 -17.07 -44.95 11.38
CA GLY A 161 -16.48 -45.69 12.50
C GLY A 161 -17.48 -46.08 13.60
N GLY A 162 -18.78 -46.13 13.29
CA GLY A 162 -19.85 -46.47 14.23
C GLY A 162 -20.74 -47.58 13.70
#